data_AF-A0A1E2WT83-F1
#
_entry.id   AF-A0A1E2WT83-F1
#
_cell.length_a   1.000
_cell.length_b   1.000
_cell.length_c   1.000
_cell.angle_alpha   90.00
_cell.angle_beta   90.00
_cell.angle_gamma   90.00
#
_symmetry.space_group_name_H-M   'P 1'
#
loop_
_entity.id
_entity.type
_entity.pdbx_description
1 polymer ?
#
loop_
_entity_poly.entity_id
_entity_poly.type
_entity_poly.pdbx_seq_one_letter_code
_entity_poly.pdbx_strand_id
1 'polypeptide(L)'
;MRFFPTTAVIILGIESTPSAIADQTQGQIKQGNPTSLLVENSVSGVGVKADHEGESSAAPVTEKWSHEAIVARANARPVRREKLNRAANSGENPGFDFLQECWNDDPALQIVIKKLLAKFPQWGVAVVDGVLRC
;
A
#
# COMPACT_ATOMS: atom_id res chain seq x y z
N MET A 1 37.72 22.43 28.20
CA MET A 1 37.88 21.29 29.13
C MET A 1 36.49 20.77 29.47
N ARG A 2 36.31 19.44 29.38
CA ARG A 2 35.05 18.75 29.70
C ARG A 2 34.87 18.72 31.22
N PHE A 3 33.66 18.97 31.71
CA PHE A 3 33.28 18.64 33.08
C PHE A 3 31.83 18.14 33.13
N PHE A 4 31.66 16.94 33.67
CA PHE A 4 30.40 16.23 33.90
C PHE A 4 29.77 16.68 35.24
N PRO A 5 28.47 16.41 35.44
CA PRO A 5 28.06 15.61 36.61
C PRO A 5 27.20 14.42 36.14
N THR A 6 27.55 13.16 36.42
CA THR A 6 27.52 12.38 37.68
C THR A 6 26.10 11.96 38.10
N THR A 7 25.79 10.68 37.80
CA THR A 7 25.10 9.66 38.63
C THR A 7 23.68 10.01 39.13
N ALA A 8 22.63 9.49 38.49
CA ALA A 8 21.93 8.21 38.76
C ALA A 8 21.20 8.15 40.12
N VAL A 9 19.90 7.82 40.09
CA VAL A 9 19.26 6.70 40.83
C VAL A 9 17.73 6.78 40.70
N ILE A 10 17.15 5.60 40.50
CA ILE A 10 15.77 5.14 40.32
C ILE A 10 14.92 5.44 41.58
N ILE A 11 13.57 5.40 41.50
CA ILE A 11 12.63 4.69 42.41
C ILE A 11 11.17 5.23 42.30
N LEU A 12 10.29 4.29 41.90
CA LEU A 12 8.88 4.03 42.28
C LEU A 12 7.77 5.10 42.09
N GLY A 13 6.92 4.80 41.09
CA GLY A 13 5.49 4.46 41.23
C GLY A 13 4.55 5.37 42.01
N ILE A 14 3.51 5.89 41.33
CA ILE A 14 2.10 5.84 41.76
C ILE A 14 1.16 6.23 40.61
N GLU A 15 0.11 5.43 40.49
CA GLU A 15 -1.09 5.50 39.65
C GLU A 15 -1.90 6.79 39.84
N SER A 16 -2.45 7.39 38.77
CA SER A 16 -3.74 8.12 38.82
C SER A 16 -4.20 8.60 37.42
N THR A 17 -5.30 8.04 36.93
CA THR A 17 -6.26 8.69 36.00
C THR A 17 -7.62 8.60 36.70
N PRO A 18 -8.58 9.56 36.63
CA PRO A 18 -9.03 10.22 35.38
C PRO A 18 -9.65 11.65 35.51
N SER A 19 -10.09 12.17 34.36
CA SER A 19 -11.28 13.04 34.15
C SER A 19 -11.16 14.57 34.34
N ALA A 20 -11.33 15.32 33.24
CA ALA A 20 -12.33 16.38 33.16
C ALA A 20 -12.54 16.80 31.70
N ILE A 21 -13.76 16.57 31.21
CA ILE A 21 -14.33 17.07 29.96
C ILE A 21 -14.69 18.55 30.17
N ALA A 22 -14.30 19.42 29.23
CA ALA A 22 -15.00 20.68 28.99
C ALA A 22 -14.98 20.96 27.48
N ASP A 23 -16.19 20.89 26.96
CA ASP A 23 -16.60 20.97 25.57
C ASP A 23 -16.74 22.44 25.12
N GLN A 24 -17.01 22.62 23.83
CA GLN A 24 -17.57 23.81 23.16
C GLN A 24 -16.62 24.90 22.62
N THR A 25 -16.80 25.48 21.43
CA THR A 25 -17.27 25.06 20.09
C THR A 25 -17.23 26.34 19.22
N GLN A 26 -16.92 26.18 17.92
CA GLN A 26 -17.27 27.07 16.81
C GLN A 26 -16.37 28.28 16.50
N GLY A 27 -15.43 28.04 15.59
CA GLY A 27 -14.91 29.02 14.64
C GLY A 27 -14.81 28.38 13.26
N GLN A 28 -15.87 28.55 12.47
CA GLN A 28 -15.98 28.04 11.10
C GLN A 28 -14.85 28.60 10.23
N ILE A 29 -14.04 27.73 9.64
CA ILE A 29 -13.23 28.10 8.47
C ILE A 29 -13.83 27.33 7.30
N LYS A 30 -14.65 28.04 6.54
CA LYS A 30 -15.23 27.59 5.27
C LYS A 30 -14.14 26.92 4.45
N GLN A 31 -14.29 25.62 4.23
CA GLN A 31 -13.58 24.92 3.18
C GLN A 31 -13.95 25.62 1.87
N GLY A 32 -12.99 26.38 1.33
CA GLY A 32 -13.12 27.06 0.06
C GLY A 32 -13.54 26.05 -1.01
N ASN A 33 -14.60 26.42 -1.71
CA ASN A 33 -15.04 25.82 -2.98
C ASN A 33 -13.80 25.53 -3.85
N PRO A 34 -13.58 24.30 -4.36
CA PRO A 34 -12.63 24.12 -5.44
C PRO A 34 -13.21 24.84 -6.67
N THR A 35 -12.66 26.03 -6.89
CA THR A 35 -12.59 26.81 -8.12
C THR A 35 -12.99 26.03 -9.38
N SER A 36 -14.06 26.53 -10.02
CA SER A 36 -14.46 26.37 -11.41
C SER A 36 -13.59 25.46 -12.28
N LEU A 37 -14.18 24.31 -12.65
CA LEU A 37 -13.83 23.57 -13.83
C LEU A 37 -14.27 24.39 -15.07
N LEU A 38 -13.41 25.29 -15.53
CA LEU A 38 -13.49 25.88 -16.87
C LEU A 38 -12.26 25.44 -17.64
N VAL A 39 -12.34 24.25 -18.23
CA VAL A 39 -11.59 23.97 -19.47
C VAL A 39 -12.58 24.14 -20.62
N GLU A 40 -12.20 25.02 -21.53
CA GLU A 40 -13.01 25.52 -22.62
C GLU A 40 -13.32 24.38 -23.60
N ASN A 41 -14.55 23.83 -23.53
CA ASN A 41 -15.12 23.09 -24.65
C ASN A 41 -15.53 24.10 -25.72
N SER A 42 -14.56 24.48 -26.54
CA SER A 42 -14.78 25.20 -27.78
C SER A 42 -14.18 24.37 -28.90
N VAL A 43 -14.98 23.52 -29.55
CA VAL A 43 -14.88 23.38 -31.01
C VAL A 43 -16.23 23.02 -31.65
N SER A 44 -16.56 23.90 -32.58
CA SER A 44 -17.69 23.99 -33.49
C SER A 44 -18.26 22.65 -33.99
N GLY A 45 -19.58 22.57 -33.98
CA GLY A 45 -20.32 21.58 -34.77
C GLY A 45 -20.06 21.72 -36.26
N VAL A 46 -19.96 20.58 -36.92
CA VAL A 46 -20.44 20.36 -38.29
C VAL A 46 -20.73 18.87 -38.42
N GLY A 47 -21.97 18.56 -38.81
CA GLY A 47 -22.46 17.19 -38.89
C GLY A 47 -21.70 16.38 -39.93
N VAL A 48 -21.27 15.18 -39.53
CA VAL A 48 -20.92 14.11 -40.47
C VAL A 48 -21.81 12.93 -40.12
N LYS A 49 -22.87 12.79 -40.92
CA LYS A 49 -23.62 11.54 -41.08
C LYS A 49 -22.65 10.52 -41.67
N ALA A 50 -22.22 9.57 -40.85
CA ALA A 50 -21.71 8.30 -41.31
C ALA A 50 -22.33 7.24 -40.42
N ASP A 51 -23.31 6.52 -40.98
CA ASP A 51 -23.85 5.30 -40.41
C ASP A 51 -22.68 4.30 -40.29
N HIS A 52 -22.12 4.18 -39.09
CA HIS A 52 -21.24 3.08 -38.75
C HIS A 52 -21.97 2.25 -37.70
N GLU A 53 -22.48 1.10 -38.14
CA GLU A 53 -22.87 -0.01 -37.28
C GLU A 53 -21.80 -0.17 -36.21
N GLY A 54 -22.15 0.24 -34.99
CA GLY A 54 -21.32 0.09 -33.81
C GLY A 54 -21.29 -1.37 -33.40
N GLU A 55 -20.56 -2.19 -34.14
CA GLU A 55 -19.87 -3.31 -33.51
C GLU A 55 -18.67 -2.71 -32.77
N SER A 56 -18.95 -2.22 -31.56
CA SER A 56 -17.97 -2.17 -30.50
C SER A 56 -17.54 -3.61 -30.20
N SER A 57 -16.73 -4.19 -31.08
CA SER A 57 -15.99 -5.41 -30.83
C SER A 57 -14.84 -5.06 -29.87
N ALA A 58 -15.23 -4.66 -28.66
CA ALA A 58 -14.38 -4.79 -27.50
C ALA A 58 -14.28 -6.29 -27.26
N ALA A 59 -13.28 -6.93 -27.86
CA ALA A 59 -12.90 -8.28 -27.50
C ALA A 59 -12.94 -8.38 -25.96
N PRO A 60 -13.70 -9.31 -25.37
CA PRO A 60 -13.76 -9.42 -23.93
C PRO A 60 -12.32 -9.59 -23.44
N VAL A 61 -11.85 -8.60 -22.68
CA VAL A 61 -10.56 -8.67 -22.00
C VAL A 61 -10.63 -9.96 -21.21
N THR A 62 -9.87 -10.95 -21.68
CA THR A 62 -10.00 -12.34 -21.29
C THR A 62 -9.93 -12.42 -19.77
N GLU A 63 -11.04 -12.87 -19.19
CA GLU A 63 -11.29 -13.09 -17.77
C GLU A 63 -10.24 -14.04 -17.19
N LYS A 64 -9.05 -13.53 -16.85
CA LYS A 64 -8.01 -14.39 -16.26
C LYS A 64 -8.30 -14.70 -14.79
N TRP A 65 -9.22 -13.95 -14.18
CA TRP A 65 -9.60 -14.02 -12.79
C TRP A 65 -11.09 -13.67 -12.70
N SER A 66 -11.88 -14.52 -12.05
CA SER A 66 -13.25 -14.15 -11.69
C SER A 66 -13.24 -12.90 -10.80
N HIS A 67 -14.33 -12.13 -10.82
CA HIS A 67 -14.45 -10.94 -9.98
C HIS A 67 -14.21 -11.26 -8.49
N GLU A 68 -14.68 -12.42 -8.02
CA GLU A 68 -14.39 -12.92 -6.68
C GLU A 68 -12.91 -13.23 -6.44
N ALA A 69 -12.21 -13.87 -7.38
CA ALA A 69 -10.78 -14.14 -7.24
C ALA A 69 -9.96 -12.84 -7.17
N ILE A 70 -10.35 -11.81 -7.94
CA ILE A 70 -9.74 -10.47 -7.85
C ILE A 70 -9.98 -9.85 -6.49
N VAL A 71 -11.23 -9.88 -5.98
CA VAL A 71 -11.60 -9.31 -4.68
C VAL A 71 -10.92 -10.05 -3.53
N ALA A 72 -10.92 -11.39 -3.53
CA ALA A 72 -10.27 -12.21 -2.52
C ALA A 72 -8.76 -11.94 -2.48
N ARG A 73 -8.11 -11.89 -3.66
CA ARG A 73 -6.69 -11.55 -3.79
C ARG A 73 -6.41 -10.14 -3.27
N ALA A 74 -7.24 -9.16 -3.63
CA ALA A 74 -7.13 -7.78 -3.17
C ALA A 74 -7.28 -7.65 -1.65
N ASN A 75 -8.19 -8.40 -1.03
CA ASN A 75 -8.40 -8.41 0.42
C ASN A 75 -7.26 -9.08 1.19
N ALA A 76 -6.61 -10.10 0.61
CA ALA A 76 -5.45 -10.77 1.22
C ALA A 76 -4.12 -10.00 1.03
N ARG A 77 -4.05 -9.05 0.09
CA ARG A 77 -2.83 -8.26 -0.19
C ARG A 77 -2.35 -7.43 1.00
N PRO A 78 -3.19 -6.67 1.73
CA PRO A 78 -2.77 -5.88 2.88
C PRO A 78 -2.04 -6.72 3.94
N VAL A 79 -2.61 -7.87 4.30
CA VAL A 79 -2.06 -8.76 5.34
C VAL A 79 -0.68 -9.29 4.95
N ARG A 80 -0.54 -9.77 3.70
CA ARG A 80 0.75 -10.28 3.20
C ARG A 80 1.79 -9.17 3.09
N ARG A 81 1.38 -7.98 2.63
CA ARG A 81 2.25 -6.79 2.60
C ARG A 81 2.70 -6.38 4.00
N GLU A 82 1.82 -6.41 4.99
CA GLU A 82 2.16 -6.10 6.38
C GLU A 82 3.21 -7.07 6.93
N LYS A 83 3.06 -8.38 6.68
CA LYS A 83 4.07 -9.36 7.09
C LYS A 83 5.43 -9.12 6.40
N LEU A 84 5.45 -8.76 5.11
CA LEU A 84 6.68 -8.37 4.41
C LEU A 84 7.29 -7.09 4.99
N ASN A 85 6.48 -6.10 5.36
CA ASN A 85 6.94 -4.88 6.03
C ASN A 85 7.54 -5.19 7.40
N ARG A 86 6.92 -6.09 8.17
CA ARG A 86 7.47 -6.54 9.46
C ARG A 86 8.83 -7.19 9.27
N ALA A 87 8.96 -8.12 8.32
CA ALA A 87 10.25 -8.73 7.97
C ALA A 87 11.29 -7.68 7.54
N ALA A 88 10.87 -6.66 6.79
CA ALA A 88 11.75 -5.55 6.40
C ALA A 88 12.29 -4.76 7.58
N ASN A 89 11.48 -4.60 8.63
CA ASN A 89 11.81 -3.82 9.82
C ASN A 89 12.57 -4.65 10.87
N SER A 90 12.21 -5.93 11.04
CA SER A 90 12.82 -6.82 12.04
C SER A 90 14.06 -7.54 11.53
N GLY A 91 14.21 -7.71 10.20
CA GLY A 91 15.23 -8.58 9.60
C GLY A 91 14.98 -10.07 9.81
N GLU A 92 13.84 -10.44 10.40
CA GLU A 92 13.42 -11.83 10.57
C GLU A 92 12.95 -12.41 9.23
N ASN A 93 13.47 -13.58 8.88
CA ASN A 93 13.09 -14.27 7.64
C ASN A 93 11.64 -14.77 7.75
N PRO A 94 10.72 -14.32 6.87
CA PRO A 94 9.32 -14.74 6.93
C PRO A 94 9.06 -16.18 6.44
N GLY A 95 10.09 -16.88 5.95
CA GLY A 95 10.06 -18.25 5.46
C GLY A 95 9.89 -18.33 3.93
N PHE A 96 10.51 -19.34 3.31
CA PHE A 96 10.46 -19.53 1.86
C PHE A 96 9.03 -19.78 1.35
N ASP A 97 8.26 -20.64 2.00
CA ASP A 97 6.88 -20.97 1.59
C ASP A 97 6.00 -19.73 1.50
N PHE A 98 6.12 -18.83 2.49
CA PHE A 98 5.40 -17.57 2.50
C PHE A 98 5.83 -16.63 1.36
N LEU A 99 7.13 -16.55 1.09
CA LEU A 99 7.65 -15.75 -0.03
C LEU A 99 7.16 -16.33 -1.36
N GLN A 100 7.13 -17.65 -1.52
CA GLN A 100 6.66 -18.34 -2.71
C GLN A 100 5.16 -18.14 -2.93
N GLU A 101 4.34 -18.24 -1.88
CA GLU A 101 2.91 -17.93 -1.92
C GLU A 101 2.68 -16.49 -2.39
N CYS A 102 3.38 -15.53 -1.78
CA CYS A 102 3.28 -14.12 -2.16
C CYS A 102 3.77 -13.85 -3.59
N TRP A 103 4.79 -14.58 -4.06
CA TRP A 103 5.38 -14.43 -5.40
C TRP A 103 4.42 -14.88 -6.50
N ASN A 104 3.76 -16.02 -6.30
CA ASN A 104 2.78 -16.56 -7.25
C ASN A 104 1.48 -15.73 -7.23
N ASP A 105 1.13 -15.17 -6.07
CA ASP A 105 -0.14 -14.51 -5.88
C ASP A 105 -0.15 -12.99 -6.08
N ASP A 106 0.95 -12.25 -6.26
CA ASP A 106 0.77 -10.84 -6.67
C ASP A 106 2.03 -10.29 -7.34
N PRO A 107 1.97 -9.86 -8.61
CA PRO A 107 3.12 -9.21 -9.24
C PRO A 107 3.62 -7.98 -8.48
N ALA A 108 2.76 -7.27 -7.73
CA ALA A 108 3.22 -6.16 -6.90
C ALA A 108 3.97 -6.60 -5.63
N LEU A 109 3.66 -7.78 -5.07
CA LEU A 109 4.44 -8.33 -3.96
C LEU A 109 5.80 -8.85 -4.43
N GLN A 110 5.93 -9.31 -5.67
CA GLN A 110 7.24 -9.66 -6.24
C GLN A 110 8.25 -8.51 -6.17
N ILE A 111 7.80 -7.26 -6.39
CA ILE A 111 8.66 -6.07 -6.29
C ILE A 111 9.17 -5.89 -4.85
N VAL A 112 8.29 -6.07 -3.86
CA VAL A 112 8.66 -5.97 -2.44
C VAL A 112 9.61 -7.09 -2.05
N ILE A 113 9.32 -8.34 -2.46
CA ILE A 113 10.17 -9.50 -2.20
C ILE A 113 11.56 -9.33 -2.81
N LYS A 114 11.66 -8.91 -4.08
CA LYS A 114 12.96 -8.62 -4.73
C LYS A 114 13.79 -7.62 -3.93
N LYS A 115 13.16 -6.53 -3.46
CA LYS A 115 13.83 -5.52 -2.61
C LYS A 115 14.27 -6.11 -1.26
N LEU A 116 13.45 -6.98 -0.68
CA LEU A 116 13.73 -7.65 0.59
C LEU A 116 14.94 -8.58 0.47
N LEU A 117 14.98 -9.43 -0.56
CA LEU A 117 16.08 -10.37 -0.80
C LEU A 117 17.41 -9.66 -1.08
N ALA A 118 17.36 -8.52 -1.79
CA ALA A 118 18.53 -7.68 -1.98
C ALA A 118 19.03 -7.04 -0.68
N LYS A 119 18.12 -6.74 0.27
CA LYS A 119 18.47 -6.22 1.59
C LYS A 119 19.00 -7.29 2.54
N PHE A 120 18.50 -8.53 2.42
CA PHE A 120 18.80 -9.62 3.33
C PHE A 120 19.36 -10.84 2.58
N PRO A 121 20.56 -10.73 1.98
CA PRO A 121 21.16 -11.84 1.23
C PRO A 121 21.43 -13.08 2.10
N GLN A 122 21.55 -12.92 3.41
CA GLN A 122 21.77 -14.01 4.36
C GLN A 122 20.59 -15.00 4.46
N TRP A 123 19.42 -14.65 3.93
CA TRP A 123 18.27 -15.55 3.93
C TRP A 123 18.40 -16.70 2.90
N GLY A 124 19.40 -16.65 2.01
CA GLY A 124 19.68 -17.74 1.07
C GLY A 124 18.68 -17.87 -0.08
N VAL A 125 17.67 -17.00 -0.16
CA VAL A 125 16.66 -17.04 -1.23
C VAL A 125 17.07 -16.12 -2.39
N ALA A 126 17.10 -16.67 -3.60
CA ALA A 126 17.43 -15.97 -4.83
C ALA A 126 16.29 -16.03 -5.85
N VAL A 127 16.25 -15.05 -6.76
CA VAL A 127 15.35 -15.05 -7.91
C VAL A 127 16.15 -15.50 -9.13
N VAL A 128 15.86 -16.69 -9.63
CA VAL A 128 16.54 -17.29 -10.81
C VAL A 128 15.47 -17.53 -11.87
N ASP A 129 15.69 -16.99 -13.07
CA ASP A 129 14.76 -17.09 -14.21
C ASP A 129 13.31 -16.68 -13.87
N GLY A 130 13.15 -15.68 -13.00
CA GLY A 130 11.83 -15.20 -12.57
C GLY A 130 11.14 -16.04 -11.50
N VAL A 131 11.83 -17.02 -10.91
CA VAL A 131 11.30 -17.94 -9.90
C VAL A 131 12.15 -17.87 -8.61
N LEU A 132 11.53 -18.03 -7.44
CA LEU A 132 12.22 -18.11 -6.17
C LEU A 132 12.91 -19.47 -5.99
N ARG A 133 14.15 -19.45 -5.51
CA ARG A 133 14.98 -20.61 -5.15
C ARG A 133 15.64 -20.36 -3.79
N CYS A 134 15.85 -21.40 -2.99
CA CYS A 134 16.53 -21.34 -1.68
C CYS A 134 17.79 -22.21 -1.68
#